data_AF-A0A1I5UAY5-F1
#
_entry.id   AF-A0A1I5UAY5-F1
#
_cell.length_a   1.000
_cell.length_b   1.000
_cell.length_c   1.000
_cell.angle_alpha   90.00
_cell.angle_beta   90.00
_cell.angle_gamma   90.00
#
_symmetry.space_group_name_H-M   'P 1'
#
loop_
_entity.id
_entity.type
_entity.pdbx_description
1 polymer ?
#
loop_
_entity_poly.entity_id
_entity_poly.type
_entity_poly.pdbx_seq_one_letter_code
_entity_poly.pdbx_strand_id
1 'polypeptide(L)'
;MTLVMILLEVSVFQHTRNRQQAMPGNFCQKNTAVIWIACLLFFSLIAPAHSQLRMNREKFSENIKSGCGLKFDRETVEKIENSSISASKIDGQNYISAEFTLKIREAKKELEARVDVYCSVQGDSPEISKSFVAPRDQIEQEDSGGRYYRHVAWQRNASGINWKGQVAHVDALHGDGAVLPVNFYLICLRVKGNSCIHIDVQPPRTATGKVQSALMKMIGRIEYFE
;
A
#
# COMPACT_ATOMS: atom_id res chain seq x y z
N MET A 1 18.55 2.79 -10.25
CA MET A 1 17.59 1.76 -9.79
C MET A 1 17.70 1.42 -8.30
N THR A 2 18.59 2.06 -7.53
CA THR A 2 18.80 1.77 -6.10
C THR A 2 17.93 2.62 -5.16
N LEU A 3 17.28 3.67 -5.65
CA LEU A 3 16.57 4.65 -4.80
C LEU A 3 15.10 4.33 -4.52
N VAL A 4 14.42 3.59 -5.41
CA VAL A 4 13.01 3.15 -5.19
C VAL A 4 12.91 2.15 -4.03
N MET A 5 14.00 1.41 -3.76
CA MET A 5 14.07 0.46 -2.64
C MET A 5 13.98 1.13 -1.26
N ILE A 6 14.51 2.36 -1.11
CA ILE A 6 14.60 3.02 0.20
C ILE A 6 13.22 3.49 0.69
N LEU A 7 12.28 3.78 -0.21
CA LEU A 7 10.94 4.24 0.17
C LEU A 7 9.97 3.10 0.53
N LEU A 8 10.20 1.90 0.00
CA LEU A 8 9.46 0.70 0.40
C LEU A 8 9.92 0.18 1.77
N GLU A 9 11.21 0.29 2.10
CA GLU A 9 11.72 -0.07 3.44
C GLU A 9 11.06 0.75 4.55
N VAL A 10 10.80 2.05 4.34
CA VAL A 10 10.15 2.89 5.37
C VAL A 10 8.67 2.51 5.58
N SER A 11 7.97 2.09 4.52
CA SER A 11 6.55 1.72 4.62
C SER A 11 6.36 0.32 5.24
N VAL A 12 7.24 -0.63 4.94
CA VAL A 12 7.22 -1.96 5.59
C VAL A 12 7.67 -1.87 7.05
N PHE A 13 8.57 -0.95 7.40
CA PHE A 13 9.02 -0.75 8.79
C PHE A 13 7.94 -0.09 9.69
N GLN A 14 7.00 0.67 9.11
CA GLN A 14 5.83 1.14 9.88
C GLN A 14 4.80 0.03 10.15
N HIS A 15 4.80 -1.05 9.36
CA HIS A 15 3.83 -2.14 9.49
C HIS A 15 4.07 -3.06 10.71
N THR A 16 5.27 -3.07 11.29
CA THR A 16 5.58 -3.86 12.50
C THR A 16 5.46 -3.08 13.81
N ARG A 17 5.18 -1.77 13.79
CA ARG A 17 5.17 -0.93 15.02
C ARG A 17 3.84 -0.89 15.79
N ASN A 18 2.75 -1.43 15.23
CA ASN A 18 1.43 -1.42 15.90
C ASN A 18 1.09 -2.69 16.70
N ARG A 19 2.04 -3.61 16.90
CA ARG A 19 1.94 -4.57 18.01
C ARG A 19 2.71 -4.02 19.21
N GLN A 20 1.98 -3.40 20.12
CA GLN A 20 2.39 -3.28 21.52
C GLN A 20 2.66 -4.68 22.08
N GLN A 21 3.92 -5.13 22.02
CA GLN A 21 4.40 -6.10 22.98
C GLN A 21 4.69 -5.32 24.25
N ALA A 22 3.80 -5.46 25.23
CA ALA A 22 4.09 -5.13 26.61
C ALA A 22 5.29 -5.97 27.07
N MET A 23 6.47 -5.37 27.11
CA MET A 23 7.63 -5.94 27.80
C MET A 23 7.53 -5.58 29.28
N PRO A 24 7.57 -6.54 30.21
CA PRO A 24 7.79 -6.25 31.62
C PRO A 24 9.30 -6.22 31.90
N GLY A 25 9.72 -5.31 32.78
CA GLY A 25 10.85 -5.59 33.68
C GLY A 25 12.12 -4.77 33.47
N ASN A 26 12.18 -3.66 34.20
CA ASN A 26 13.28 -3.29 35.10
C ASN A 26 14.71 -3.24 34.52
N PHE A 27 15.06 -2.13 33.87
CA PHE A 27 16.46 -1.73 33.73
C PHE A 27 16.59 -0.21 33.87
N CYS A 28 16.57 0.29 35.11
CA CYS A 28 17.17 1.58 35.50
C CYS A 28 16.98 1.81 37.01
N GLN A 29 17.82 1.18 37.83
CA GLN A 29 17.87 1.49 39.25
C GLN A 29 19.33 1.55 39.71
N LYS A 30 19.90 2.77 39.63
CA LYS A 30 20.85 3.37 40.60
C LYS A 30 21.47 4.64 39.98
N ASN A 31 20.97 5.81 40.43
CA ASN A 31 21.49 7.19 40.34
C ASN A 31 20.40 8.18 39.87
N THR A 32 19.70 8.77 40.85
CA THR A 32 18.27 9.15 40.74
C THR A 32 17.93 10.62 40.50
N ALA A 33 18.86 11.52 40.14
CA ALA A 33 18.47 12.93 39.93
C ALA A 33 18.86 13.51 38.56
N VAL A 34 20.05 13.20 38.04
CA VAL A 34 20.57 13.89 36.84
C VAL A 34 20.10 13.25 35.53
N ILE A 35 19.74 11.96 35.54
CA ILE A 35 19.38 11.20 34.32
C ILE A 35 17.94 11.47 33.86
N TRP A 36 17.03 11.87 34.75
CA TRP A 36 15.64 12.17 34.39
C TRP A 36 15.49 13.41 33.50
N ILE A 37 16.35 14.43 33.67
CA ILE A 37 16.31 15.66 32.86
C ILE A 37 16.86 15.41 31.45
N ALA A 38 17.88 14.55 31.31
CA ALA A 38 18.43 14.18 30.01
C ALA A 38 17.46 13.32 29.16
N CYS A 39 16.70 12.41 29.79
CA CYS A 39 15.67 11.64 29.10
C CYS A 39 14.47 12.49 28.65
N LEU A 40 14.05 13.49 29.44
CA LEU A 40 12.93 14.38 29.06
C LEU A 40 13.28 15.34 27.91
N LEU A 41 14.55 15.74 27.77
CA LEU A 41 15.00 16.60 26.67
C LEU A 41 15.20 15.85 25.34
N PHE A 42 15.41 14.53 25.36
CA PHE A 42 15.56 13.73 24.14
C PHE A 42 14.22 13.29 23.52
N PHE A 43 13.12 13.27 24.29
CA PHE A 43 11.80 12.87 23.80
C PHE A 43 11.04 13.97 23.04
N SER A 44 11.50 15.22 23.05
CA SER A 44 10.82 16.34 22.39
C SER A 44 11.23 16.56 20.92
N LEU A 45 12.20 15.81 20.39
CA LEU A 45 12.81 16.15 19.10
C LEU A 45 12.34 15.37 17.87
N ILE A 46 11.59 14.28 17.98
CA ILE A 46 11.23 13.52 16.76
C ILE A 46 9.85 12.89 16.86
N ALA A 47 8.83 13.69 16.57
CA ALA A 47 7.70 13.19 15.82
C ALA A 47 7.37 14.23 14.74
N PRO A 48 7.79 14.03 13.48
CA PRO A 48 7.12 14.72 12.39
C PRO A 48 5.66 14.28 12.45
N ALA A 49 4.81 15.14 13.00
CA ALA A 49 3.37 15.02 12.86
C ALA A 49 3.08 15.28 11.37
N HIS A 50 3.24 14.25 10.54
CA HIS A 50 2.67 14.24 9.21
C HIS A 50 1.16 14.37 9.41
N SER A 51 0.68 15.60 9.20
CA SER A 51 -0.75 15.92 9.20
C SER A 51 -1.39 15.11 8.09
N GLN A 52 -1.91 13.93 8.44
CA GLN A 52 -2.76 13.16 7.54
C GLN A 52 -4.05 13.96 7.37
N LEU A 53 -4.18 14.64 6.24
CA LEU A 53 -5.38 15.36 5.89
C LEU A 53 -6.49 14.33 5.67
N ARG A 54 -7.39 14.16 6.65
CA ARG A 54 -8.62 13.39 6.43
C ARG A 54 -9.45 14.11 5.37
N MET A 55 -9.66 13.45 4.23
CA MET A 55 -10.44 13.98 3.13
C MET A 55 -11.83 13.32 3.09
N ASN A 56 -12.85 14.04 2.59
CA ASN A 56 -14.11 13.38 2.24
C ASN A 56 -13.90 12.51 0.98
N ARG A 57 -14.82 11.57 0.77
CA ARG A 57 -14.72 10.54 -0.28
C ARG A 57 -14.71 11.15 -1.68
N GLU A 58 -15.51 12.20 -1.90
CA GLU A 58 -15.62 12.86 -3.19
C GLU A 58 -14.34 13.61 -3.54
N LYS A 59 -13.79 14.40 -2.62
CA LYS A 59 -12.53 15.12 -2.84
C LYS A 59 -11.35 14.16 -2.95
N PHE A 60 -11.36 13.06 -2.20
CA PHE A 60 -10.39 11.98 -2.37
C PHE A 60 -10.45 11.43 -3.80
N SER A 61 -11.63 11.03 -4.27
CA SER A 61 -11.81 10.50 -5.62
C SER A 61 -11.37 11.47 -6.71
N GLU A 62 -11.71 12.76 -6.59
CA GLU A 62 -11.29 13.78 -7.56
C GLU A 62 -9.78 14.05 -7.54
N ASN A 63 -9.14 13.96 -6.36
CA ASN A 63 -7.69 14.09 -6.26
C ASN A 63 -6.95 12.89 -6.88
N ILE A 64 -7.46 11.67 -6.71
CA ILE A 64 -6.88 10.48 -7.35
C ILE A 64 -7.07 10.52 -8.86
N LYS A 65 -8.24 10.99 -9.31
CA LYS A 65 -8.51 11.17 -10.73
C LYS A 65 -7.58 12.20 -11.37
N SER A 66 -7.43 13.37 -10.75
CA SER A 66 -6.57 14.43 -11.29
C SER A 66 -5.08 14.13 -11.13
N GLY A 67 -4.67 13.43 -10.08
CA GLY A 67 -3.28 13.14 -9.78
C GLY A 67 -2.73 11.87 -10.44
N CYS A 68 -3.52 10.79 -10.45
CA CYS A 68 -3.12 9.47 -10.94
C CYS A 68 -3.80 9.05 -12.24
N GLY A 69 -4.75 9.85 -12.75
CA GLY A 69 -5.60 9.44 -13.87
C GLY A 69 -6.53 8.28 -13.51
N LEU A 70 -6.76 7.99 -12.22
CA LEU A 70 -7.56 6.83 -11.79
C LEU A 70 -8.91 7.27 -11.22
N LYS A 71 -9.97 6.62 -11.67
CA LYS A 71 -11.32 6.83 -11.15
C LYS A 71 -11.92 5.52 -10.72
N PHE A 72 -12.44 5.53 -9.49
CA PHE A 72 -13.23 4.44 -8.95
C PHE A 72 -14.71 4.67 -9.28
N ASP A 73 -15.45 3.59 -9.53
CA ASP A 73 -16.90 3.69 -9.75
C ASP A 73 -17.61 4.12 -8.46
N ARG A 74 -18.82 4.68 -8.61
CA ARG A 74 -19.60 5.22 -7.48
C ARG A 74 -19.79 4.19 -6.36
N GLU A 75 -20.03 2.93 -6.70
CA GLU A 75 -20.22 1.86 -5.70
C GLU A 75 -18.94 1.62 -4.87
N THR A 76 -17.77 1.75 -5.48
CA THR A 76 -16.48 1.64 -4.79
C THR A 76 -16.22 2.87 -3.92
N VAL A 77 -16.47 4.08 -4.43
CA VAL A 77 -16.30 5.33 -3.67
C VAL A 77 -17.17 5.37 -2.41
N GLU A 78 -18.42 4.91 -2.50
CA GLU A 78 -19.34 4.83 -1.36
C GLU A 78 -18.88 3.87 -0.25
N LYS A 79 -17.98 2.92 -0.57
CA LYS A 79 -17.39 1.94 0.36
C LYS A 79 -16.04 2.36 0.93
N ILE A 80 -15.49 3.50 0.50
CA ILE A 80 -14.22 4.03 1.01
C ILE A 80 -14.39 4.50 2.45
N GLU A 81 -13.50 4.05 3.32
CA GLU A 81 -13.32 4.50 4.68
C GLU A 81 -11.88 4.95 4.88
N ASN A 82 -11.67 5.90 5.79
CA ASN A 82 -10.33 6.38 6.18
C ASN A 82 -9.41 6.61 4.98
N SER A 83 -9.66 7.64 4.19
CA SER A 83 -8.83 7.97 3.03
C SER A 83 -7.81 9.06 3.36
N SER A 84 -6.59 8.88 2.88
CA SER A 84 -5.51 9.86 2.95
C SER A 84 -4.75 9.92 1.63
N ILE A 85 -4.22 11.10 1.31
CA ILE A 85 -3.37 11.33 0.14
C ILE A 85 -2.14 12.08 0.63
N SER A 86 -0.97 11.65 0.18
CA SER A 86 0.29 12.36 0.34
C SER A 86 0.94 12.54 -1.03
N ALA A 87 1.58 13.69 -1.19
CA ALA A 87 2.41 13.98 -2.35
C ALA A 87 3.87 14.03 -1.90
N SER A 88 4.75 13.41 -2.66
CA SER A 88 6.19 13.41 -2.41
C SER A 88 6.95 13.70 -3.70
N LYS A 89 8.23 14.09 -3.56
CA LYS A 89 9.12 14.31 -4.70
C LYS A 89 10.35 13.44 -4.52
N ILE A 90 10.59 12.56 -5.49
CA ILE A 90 11.68 11.58 -5.46
C ILE A 90 12.42 11.71 -6.79
N ASP A 91 13.73 11.93 -6.75
CA ASP A 91 14.56 12.11 -7.95
C ASP A 91 14.03 13.17 -8.93
N GLY A 92 13.48 14.26 -8.39
CA GLY A 92 12.91 15.34 -9.20
C GLY A 92 11.50 15.07 -9.73
N GLN A 93 11.00 13.85 -9.62
CA GLN A 93 9.67 13.44 -10.06
C GLN A 93 8.66 13.53 -8.91
N ASN A 94 7.45 13.99 -9.22
CA ASN A 94 6.36 14.08 -8.26
C ASN A 94 5.61 12.75 -8.20
N TYR A 95 5.34 12.27 -6.99
CA TYR A 95 4.61 11.05 -6.72
C TYR A 95 3.41 11.37 -5.84
N ILE A 96 2.31 10.68 -6.09
CA ILE A 96 1.15 10.65 -5.22
C ILE A 96 1.04 9.25 -4.64
N SER A 97 0.94 9.20 -3.33
CA SER A 97 0.58 8.01 -2.57
C SER A 97 -0.79 8.24 -1.98
N ALA A 98 -1.68 7.27 -2.14
CA ALA A 98 -3.01 7.34 -1.58
C ALA A 98 -3.35 6.05 -0.88
N GLU A 99 -3.79 6.17 0.36
CA GLU A 99 -4.16 5.05 1.21
C GLU A 99 -5.64 5.20 1.57
N PHE A 100 -6.39 4.11 1.44
CA PHE A 100 -7.77 4.05 1.90
C PHE A 100 -8.19 2.65 2.28
N THR A 101 -9.22 2.54 3.12
CA THR A 101 -9.84 1.27 3.48
C THR A 101 -11.12 1.08 2.67
N LEU A 102 -11.37 -0.14 2.19
CA LEU A 102 -12.59 -0.51 1.50
C LEU A 102 -13.36 -1.54 2.33
N LYS A 103 -14.66 -1.29 2.50
CA LYS A 103 -15.57 -2.30 3.05
C LYS A 103 -16.12 -3.21 1.96
N ILE A 104 -15.74 -4.47 2.03
CA ILE A 104 -16.19 -5.53 1.13
C ILE A 104 -17.21 -6.37 1.89
N ARG A 105 -18.47 -6.36 1.42
CA ARG A 105 -19.50 -7.22 1.98
C ARG A 105 -19.50 -8.58 1.30
N GLU A 106 -19.31 -9.63 2.10
CA GLU A 106 -19.44 -11.02 1.68
C GLU A 106 -20.57 -11.68 2.46
N ALA A 107 -21.72 -11.88 1.80
CA ALA A 107 -22.93 -12.44 2.40
C ALA A 107 -23.36 -11.69 3.68
N LYS A 108 -23.01 -12.22 4.85
CA LYS A 108 -23.33 -11.64 6.17
C LYS A 108 -22.10 -11.10 6.92
N LYS A 109 -20.91 -11.16 6.31
CA LYS A 109 -19.66 -10.67 6.90
C LYS A 109 -19.17 -9.45 6.13
N GLU A 110 -18.67 -8.47 6.87
CA GLU A 110 -17.98 -7.33 6.31
C GLU A 110 -16.48 -7.56 6.50
N LEU A 111 -15.73 -7.36 5.42
CA LEU A 111 -14.29 -7.48 5.36
C LEU A 111 -13.71 -6.11 5.02
N GLU A 112 -12.55 -5.82 5.57
CA GLU A 112 -11.82 -4.60 5.28
C GLU A 112 -10.66 -4.93 4.35
N ALA A 113 -10.48 -4.14 3.29
CA ALA A 113 -9.32 -4.19 2.43
C ALA A 113 -8.62 -2.85 2.47
N ARG A 114 -7.34 -2.84 2.83
CA ARG A 114 -6.50 -1.64 2.72
C ARG A 114 -6.01 -1.55 1.29
N VAL A 115 -6.12 -0.37 0.71
CA VAL A 115 -5.74 -0.10 -0.67
C VAL A 115 -4.74 1.03 -0.69
N ASP A 116 -3.57 0.75 -1.25
CA ASP A 116 -2.52 1.72 -1.47
C ASP A 116 -2.34 1.92 -2.98
N VAL A 117 -2.39 3.16 -3.42
CA VAL A 117 -2.19 3.55 -4.82
C VAL A 117 -0.94 4.40 -4.87
N TYR A 118 0.02 3.99 -5.69
CA TYR A 118 1.22 4.75 -5.99
C TYR A 118 1.23 5.12 -7.46
N CYS A 119 1.35 6.42 -7.74
CA CYS A 119 1.41 6.92 -9.10
C CYS A 119 2.40 8.08 -9.21
N SER A 120 3.08 8.20 -10.35
CA SER A 120 3.84 9.39 -10.69
C SER A 120 2.89 10.44 -11.29
N VAL A 121 2.92 11.67 -10.77
CA VAL A 121 2.18 12.78 -11.39
C VAL A 121 2.83 13.06 -12.75
N GLN A 122 2.05 12.99 -13.81
CA GLN A 122 2.55 13.34 -15.15
C GLN A 122 3.05 14.79 -15.14
N GLY A 123 4.37 14.96 -15.24
CA GLY A 123 4.98 16.10 -15.91
C GLY A 123 5.51 15.63 -17.26
N ASP A 124 5.89 16.55 -18.15
CA ASP A 124 6.45 16.30 -19.50
C ASP A 124 7.81 15.57 -19.49
N SER A 125 7.96 14.54 -18.66
CA SER A 125 9.21 13.82 -18.46
C SER A 125 9.51 12.98 -19.70
N PRO A 126 10.73 13.10 -20.26
CA PRO A 126 11.10 12.46 -21.50
C PRO A 126 11.10 10.93 -21.33
N GLU A 127 10.42 10.26 -22.27
CA GLU A 127 10.43 8.82 -22.55
C GLU A 127 11.12 7.94 -21.48
N ILE A 128 10.45 7.74 -20.34
CA ILE A 128 10.82 6.65 -19.45
C ILE A 128 10.58 5.36 -20.25
N SER A 129 11.67 4.62 -20.51
CA SER A 129 11.66 3.36 -21.24
C SER A 129 10.53 2.48 -20.71
N LYS A 130 9.66 2.05 -21.63
CA LYS A 130 8.42 1.26 -21.42
C LYS A 130 8.70 -0.17 -20.94
N SER A 131 9.59 -0.35 -19.96
CA SER A 131 9.73 -1.62 -19.28
C SER A 131 8.55 -1.77 -18.33
N PHE A 132 7.47 -2.37 -18.83
CA PHE A 132 6.40 -2.84 -17.97
C PHE A 132 6.95 -4.02 -17.15
N VAL A 133 7.05 -3.83 -15.84
CA VAL A 133 7.44 -4.89 -14.91
C VAL A 133 6.17 -5.67 -14.53
N ALA A 134 6.19 -6.99 -14.66
CA ALA A 134 5.05 -7.79 -14.24
C ALA A 134 4.93 -7.75 -12.71
N PRO A 135 3.71 -7.81 -12.13
CA PRO A 135 3.53 -7.79 -10.68
C PRO A 135 4.36 -8.83 -9.92
N ARG A 136 4.53 -10.05 -10.48
CA ARG A 136 5.40 -11.09 -9.92
C ARG A 136 6.85 -10.65 -9.88
N ASP A 137 7.36 -10.10 -10.98
CA ASP A 137 8.75 -9.65 -11.08
C ASP A 137 8.99 -8.46 -10.14
N GLN A 138 8.01 -7.56 -9.99
CA GLN A 138 8.03 -6.46 -9.04
C GLN A 138 8.10 -6.98 -7.59
N ILE A 139 7.27 -7.98 -7.24
CA ILE A 139 7.28 -8.63 -5.92
C ILE A 139 8.63 -9.30 -5.66
N GLU A 140 9.14 -10.06 -6.63
CA GLU A 140 10.43 -10.75 -6.52
C GLU A 140 11.58 -9.75 -6.36
N GLN A 141 11.55 -8.64 -7.11
CA GLN A 141 12.54 -7.56 -6.98
C GLN A 141 12.48 -6.91 -5.59
N GLU A 142 11.30 -6.61 -5.07
CA GLU A 142 11.11 -6.07 -3.71
C GLU A 142 11.59 -7.04 -2.63
N ASP A 143 11.41 -8.34 -2.85
CA ASP A 143 11.81 -9.38 -1.91
C ASP A 143 13.29 -9.79 -2.02
N SER A 144 13.99 -9.38 -3.10
CA SER A 144 15.35 -9.84 -3.46
C SER A 144 16.46 -9.49 -2.46
N GLY A 145 16.20 -8.64 -1.47
CA GLY A 145 17.11 -8.33 -0.37
C GLY A 145 16.59 -8.72 1.02
N GLY A 146 15.43 -9.39 1.09
CA GLY A 146 14.68 -9.57 2.32
C GLY A 146 14.96 -10.88 3.06
N ARG A 147 14.78 -10.83 4.39
CA ARG A 147 14.62 -12.03 5.24
C ARG A 147 13.28 -12.74 5.03
N TYR A 148 12.34 -12.05 4.39
CA TYR A 148 11.00 -12.51 4.10
C TYR A 148 10.73 -12.41 2.60
N TYR A 149 9.94 -13.34 2.06
CA TYR A 149 9.48 -13.30 0.67
C TYR A 149 8.01 -13.70 0.57
N ARG A 150 7.34 -13.16 -0.44
CA ARG A 150 5.92 -13.37 -0.73
C ARG A 150 5.76 -14.49 -1.74
N HIS A 151 4.91 -15.46 -1.42
CA HIS A 151 4.54 -16.52 -2.36
C HIS A 151 3.41 -16.05 -3.28
N VAL A 152 3.70 -15.93 -4.58
CA VAL A 152 2.72 -15.53 -5.60
C VAL A 152 1.95 -16.75 -6.10
N ALA A 153 0.80 -17.01 -5.49
CA ALA A 153 -0.11 -18.10 -5.84
C ALA A 153 -0.48 -18.14 -7.32
N TRP A 154 -0.78 -16.97 -7.90
CA TRP A 154 -1.09 -16.83 -9.32
C TRP A 154 -0.87 -15.39 -9.81
N GLN A 155 -0.64 -15.27 -11.11
CA GLN A 155 -0.65 -13.99 -11.83
C GLN A 155 -1.50 -14.15 -13.09
N ARG A 156 -2.34 -13.16 -13.41
CA ARG A 156 -3.23 -13.18 -14.58
C ARG A 156 -3.31 -11.81 -15.24
N ASN A 157 -3.64 -11.80 -16.53
CA ASN A 157 -3.98 -10.56 -17.23
C ASN A 157 -5.31 -10.03 -16.69
N ALA A 158 -5.41 -8.71 -16.57
CA ALA A 158 -6.63 -8.01 -16.20
C ALA A 158 -6.80 -6.74 -17.03
N SER A 159 -8.02 -6.26 -17.09
CA SER A 159 -8.37 -5.02 -17.76
C SER A 159 -9.51 -4.34 -17.00
N GLY A 160 -9.50 -3.02 -17.00
CA GLY A 160 -10.64 -2.22 -16.60
C GLY A 160 -11.04 -1.28 -17.73
N ILE A 161 -11.66 -0.16 -17.38
CA ILE A 161 -12.12 0.83 -18.36
C ILE A 161 -10.89 1.64 -18.79
N ASN A 162 -10.53 1.58 -20.07
CA ASN A 162 -9.38 2.28 -20.68
C ASN A 162 -7.98 1.89 -20.16
N TRP A 163 -7.83 0.72 -19.52
CA TRP A 163 -6.51 0.19 -19.19
C TRP A 163 -6.43 -1.33 -19.31
N LYS A 164 -5.22 -1.83 -19.53
CA LYS A 164 -4.85 -3.25 -19.50
C LYS A 164 -3.71 -3.43 -18.51
N GLY A 165 -3.53 -4.61 -17.96
CA GLY A 165 -2.49 -4.85 -16.97
C GLY A 165 -2.43 -6.29 -16.51
N GLN A 166 -1.81 -6.48 -15.37
CA GLN A 166 -1.71 -7.78 -14.71
C GLN A 166 -2.02 -7.65 -13.23
N VAL A 167 -2.57 -8.72 -12.66
CA VAL A 167 -2.84 -8.85 -11.22
C VAL A 167 -2.12 -10.09 -10.73
N ALA A 168 -1.33 -9.94 -9.67
CA ALA A 168 -0.78 -11.05 -8.90
C ALA A 168 -1.50 -11.14 -7.55
N HIS A 169 -1.71 -12.37 -7.08
CA HIS A 169 -2.22 -12.68 -5.76
C HIS A 169 -1.15 -13.40 -4.95
N VAL A 170 -0.92 -12.88 -3.75
CA VAL A 170 -0.01 -13.42 -2.74
C VAL A 170 -0.87 -13.99 -1.62
N ASP A 171 -0.70 -15.29 -1.37
CA ASP A 171 -1.45 -16.04 -0.35
C ASP A 171 -0.62 -16.37 0.90
N ALA A 172 0.71 -16.23 0.83
CA ALA A 172 1.59 -16.50 1.94
C ALA A 172 2.82 -15.59 1.97
N LEU A 173 3.27 -15.27 3.18
CA LEU A 173 4.54 -14.64 3.48
C LEU A 173 5.44 -15.66 4.19
N HIS A 174 6.61 -15.91 3.64
CA HIS A 174 7.60 -16.86 4.16
C HIS A 174 8.74 -16.12 4.83
N GLY A 175 9.22 -16.64 5.95
CA GLY A 175 10.42 -16.16 6.62
C GLY A 175 10.60 -16.83 7.97
N ASP A 176 11.84 -16.93 8.45
CA ASP A 176 12.14 -17.45 9.80
C ASP A 176 11.62 -18.86 10.11
N GLY A 177 11.57 -19.71 9.07
CA GLY A 177 11.01 -21.05 9.19
C GLY A 177 9.50 -21.07 9.41
N ALA A 178 8.82 -19.93 9.28
CA ALA A 178 7.38 -19.80 9.42
C ALA A 178 6.72 -19.40 8.08
N VAL A 179 5.44 -19.73 7.96
CA VAL A 179 4.57 -19.34 6.85
C VAL A 179 3.36 -18.62 7.43
N LEU A 180 3.20 -17.35 7.07
CA LEU A 180 2.07 -16.52 7.48
C LEU A 180 1.09 -16.41 6.31
N PRO A 181 -0.16 -16.89 6.43
CA PRO A 181 -1.16 -16.68 5.38
C PRO A 181 -1.52 -15.19 5.28
N VAL A 182 -1.48 -14.67 4.06
CA VAL A 182 -1.85 -13.29 3.71
C VAL A 182 -2.84 -13.30 2.54
N ASN A 183 -3.45 -12.17 2.23
CA ASN A 183 -4.40 -12.06 1.14
C ASN A 183 -4.18 -10.72 0.44
N PHE A 184 -3.10 -10.67 -0.32
CA PHE A 184 -2.57 -9.46 -0.92
C PHE A 184 -2.66 -9.54 -2.43
N TYR A 185 -3.05 -8.44 -3.07
CA TYR A 185 -3.11 -8.31 -4.52
C TYR A 185 -2.26 -7.14 -4.96
N LEU A 186 -1.44 -7.38 -5.99
CA LEU A 186 -0.71 -6.33 -6.68
C LEU A 186 -1.24 -6.21 -8.11
N ILE A 187 -1.74 -5.04 -8.46
CA ILE A 187 -2.34 -4.74 -9.76
C ILE A 187 -1.44 -3.71 -10.44
N CYS A 188 -0.76 -4.06 -11.53
CA CYS A 188 0.05 -3.10 -12.27
C CYS A 188 -0.57 -2.81 -13.63
N LEU A 189 -0.86 -1.53 -13.86
CA LEU A 189 -1.50 -1.03 -15.07
C LEU A 189 -0.44 -0.77 -16.15
N ARG A 190 -0.72 -1.19 -17.39
CA ARG A 190 0.05 -0.87 -18.60
C ARG A 190 -0.41 0.47 -19.16
N VAL A 191 -0.16 1.52 -18.39
CA VAL A 191 -0.53 2.91 -18.72
C VAL A 191 0.70 3.81 -18.57
N LYS A 192 0.60 5.08 -18.99
CA LYS A 192 1.68 6.05 -18.80
C LYS A 192 1.92 6.23 -17.29
N GLY A 193 3.18 6.08 -16.87
CA GLY A 193 3.58 6.18 -15.46
C GLY A 193 3.58 4.87 -14.66
N ASN A 194 3.21 3.73 -15.25
CA ASN A 194 3.25 2.40 -14.60
C ASN A 194 2.67 2.39 -13.16
N SER A 195 1.42 2.86 -12.99
CA SER A 195 0.77 2.84 -11.68
C SER A 195 0.49 1.41 -11.22
N CYS A 196 0.87 1.10 -9.97
CA CYS A 196 0.48 -0.14 -9.31
C CYS A 196 -0.43 0.15 -8.11
N ILE A 197 -1.41 -0.73 -7.90
CA ILE A 197 -2.38 -0.70 -6.81
C ILE A 197 -2.14 -1.93 -5.95
N HIS A 198 -1.93 -1.70 -4.66
CA HIS A 198 -1.70 -2.70 -3.64
C HIS A 198 -3.01 -2.86 -2.86
N ILE A 199 -3.50 -4.08 -2.70
CA ILE A 199 -4.71 -4.37 -1.95
C ILE A 199 -4.39 -5.45 -0.91
N ASP A 200 -4.43 -5.10 0.36
CA ASP A 200 -4.28 -6.01 1.49
C ASP A 200 -5.63 -6.26 2.15
N VAL A 201 -6.18 -7.46 1.93
CA VAL A 201 -7.46 -7.87 2.53
C VAL A 201 -7.19 -8.33 3.96
N GLN A 202 -7.70 -7.57 4.92
CA GLN A 202 -7.54 -7.87 6.33
C GLN A 202 -8.22 -9.21 6.68
N PRO A 203 -7.70 -9.95 7.68
CA PRO A 203 -8.18 -11.29 8.05
C PRO A 203 -9.71 -11.36 8.26
N PRO A 204 -10.34 -12.50 7.93
CA PRO A 204 -9.78 -13.85 8.11
C PRO A 204 -9.17 -14.51 6.85
N ARG A 205 -7.84 -14.73 6.95
CA ARG A 205 -6.86 -15.73 6.42
C ARG A 205 -7.00 -16.45 5.08
N THR A 206 -8.13 -16.43 4.38
CA THR A 206 -8.22 -17.02 3.04
C THR A 206 -9.23 -16.25 2.22
N ALA A 207 -8.82 -15.66 1.11
CA ALA A 207 -9.77 -15.13 0.13
C ALA A 207 -10.69 -16.28 -0.27
N THR A 208 -11.95 -16.23 0.18
CA THR A 208 -12.96 -17.10 -0.41
C THR A 208 -13.06 -16.75 -1.90
N GLY A 209 -13.48 -17.70 -2.74
CA GLY A 209 -13.72 -17.41 -4.15
C GLY A 209 -14.67 -16.22 -4.38
N LYS A 210 -15.52 -15.90 -3.38
CA LYS A 210 -16.40 -14.72 -3.41
C LYS A 210 -15.65 -13.41 -3.18
N VAL A 211 -14.73 -13.36 -2.21
CA VAL A 211 -13.89 -12.17 -1.98
C VAL A 211 -13.03 -11.89 -3.21
N GLN A 212 -12.37 -12.93 -3.74
CA GLN A 212 -11.60 -12.82 -4.97
C GLN A 212 -12.48 -12.32 -6.13
N SER A 213 -13.69 -12.89 -6.31
CA SER A 213 -14.61 -12.44 -7.35
C SER A 213 -15.07 -10.99 -7.16
N ALA A 214 -15.32 -10.55 -5.92
CA ALA A 214 -15.72 -9.18 -5.62
C ALA A 214 -14.59 -8.19 -5.90
N LEU A 215 -13.36 -8.52 -5.50
CA LEU A 215 -12.16 -7.75 -5.80
C LEU A 215 -11.92 -7.66 -7.30
N MET A 216 -11.93 -8.79 -8.01
CA MET A 216 -11.74 -8.79 -9.46
C MET A 216 -12.82 -7.98 -10.20
N LYS A 217 -14.07 -8.01 -9.71
CA LYS A 217 -15.16 -7.19 -10.25
C LYS A 217 -14.94 -5.70 -10.00
N MET A 218 -14.43 -5.33 -8.82
CA MET A 218 -14.04 -3.94 -8.50
C MET A 218 -12.89 -3.49 -9.40
N ILE A 219 -11.84 -4.30 -9.53
CA ILE A 219 -10.68 -4.02 -10.40
C ILE A 219 -11.14 -3.76 -11.84
N GLY A 220 -12.03 -4.61 -12.37
CA GLY A 220 -12.56 -4.45 -13.72
C GLY A 220 -13.40 -3.17 -13.95
N ARG A 221 -13.78 -2.46 -12.89
CA ARG A 221 -14.53 -1.19 -12.95
C ARG A 221 -13.66 0.04 -12.76
N ILE A 222 -12.38 -0.12 -12.40
CA ILE A 222 -11.45 0.99 -12.33
C ILE A 222 -11.30 1.58 -13.73
N GLU A 223 -11.45 2.90 -13.82
CA GLU A 223 -11.30 3.67 -15.05
C GLU A 223 -9.99 4.45 -15.03
N TYR A 224 -9.28 4.44 -16.15
CA TYR A 224 -8.07 5.23 -16.35
C TYR A 224 -8.30 6.37 -17.34
N PHE A 225 -7.73 7.53 -17.04
CA PHE A 225 -7.73 8.74 -17.86
C PHE A 225 -6.28 9.11 -18.17
N GLU A 226 -5.99 9.36 -19.44
CA GLU A 226 -4.69 9.87 -19.88
C GLU A 226 -4.48 11.34 -19.53
#